data_AF-A0A2D7HIH8-F1
#
_entry.id   AF-A0A2D7HIH8-F1
#
_cell.length_a   1.000
_cell.length_b   1.000
_cell.length_c   1.000
_cell.angle_alpha   90.00
_cell.angle_beta   90.00
_cell.angle_gamma   90.00
#
_symmetry.space_group_name_H-M   'P 1'
#
loop_
_entity.id
_entity.type
_entity.pdbx_description
1 polymer ?
#
loop_
_entity_poly.entity_id
_entity_poly.type
_entity_poly.pdbx_seq_one_letter_code
_entity_poly.pdbx_strand_id
1 'polypeptide(L)'
;MIPDLDVGAEVGEQAYMVDDRPMPNAGRTKSVAWIARYSQILTGLLAQSIFVVACVTLFLMLADKAQQDDVNGSGTAVMVAGGFLPLLVSVIYMFLAVKVKFRRALDAYQASDDSPSLPICTDQPLTKPLETLLLAFTAAIHKSQAFFFTSATINLVLVFFDESWLHLLFAFLCAFSIVWLVPTVGRLARFIQNALDMQRDVNAAS
;
A
#
# COMPACT_ATOMS: atom_id res chain seq x y z
N MET A 1 53.44 24.04 -23.52
CA MET A 1 53.15 24.80 -22.29
C MET A 1 51.65 24.74 -22.13
N ILE A 2 51.20 23.78 -21.31
CA ILE A 2 49.79 23.42 -21.11
C ILE A 2 49.38 24.10 -19.80
N PRO A 3 48.33 24.93 -19.76
CA PRO A 3 47.83 25.45 -18.50
C PRO A 3 47.00 24.37 -17.76
N ASP A 4 47.08 24.46 -16.44
CA ASP A 4 46.83 23.41 -15.46
C ASP A 4 45.42 22.83 -15.43
N LEU A 5 45.39 21.51 -15.22
CA LEU A 5 44.26 20.73 -14.76
C LEU A 5 44.05 20.99 -13.27
N ASP A 6 43.08 21.84 -12.94
CA ASP A 6 42.51 21.89 -11.59
C ASP A 6 41.19 21.12 -11.59
N VAL A 7 41.29 19.80 -11.46
CA VAL A 7 40.14 18.91 -11.25
C VAL A 7 39.87 18.90 -9.75
N GLY A 8 39.20 19.95 -9.29
CA GLY A 8 38.55 19.98 -7.98
C GLY A 8 37.39 18.99 -7.97
N ALA A 9 37.63 17.83 -7.38
CA ALA A 9 36.59 16.87 -7.04
C ALA A 9 35.79 17.39 -5.84
N GLU A 10 34.76 18.19 -6.08
CA GLU A 10 33.66 18.34 -5.13
C GLU A 10 32.49 17.45 -5.58
N VAL A 11 32.43 16.28 -4.97
CA VAL A 11 31.27 15.38 -4.97
C VAL A 11 30.15 16.07 -4.20
N GLY A 12 29.47 16.99 -4.88
CA GLY A 12 28.29 17.68 -4.42
C GLY A 12 27.04 17.02 -5.01
N GLU A 13 26.55 15.96 -4.38
CA GLU A 13 25.12 15.65 -4.35
C GLU A 13 24.86 14.68 -3.21
N GLN A 14 25.04 15.18 -1.98
CA GLN A 14 24.20 14.71 -0.88
C GLN A 14 22.76 14.95 -1.36
N ALA A 15 22.04 13.85 -1.59
CA ALA A 15 20.60 13.84 -1.73
C ALA A 15 19.99 14.38 -0.43
N TYR A 16 19.98 15.71 -0.32
CA TYR A 16 19.19 16.48 0.60
C TYR A 16 17.75 16.25 0.16
N MET A 17 17.14 15.18 0.67
CA MET A 17 15.70 14.97 0.65
C MET A 17 15.11 16.20 1.31
N VAL A 18 14.69 17.15 0.47
CA VAL A 18 14.03 18.38 0.87
C VAL A 18 12.85 17.97 1.73
N ASP A 19 13.03 18.28 3.00
CA ASP A 19 12.06 18.24 4.07
C ASP A 19 10.73 18.83 3.61
N ASP A 20 9.68 18.27 4.18
CA ASP A 20 8.30 18.70 4.10
C ASP A 20 8.18 20.22 3.93
N ARG A 21 7.92 20.70 2.71
CA ARG A 21 7.35 22.04 2.55
C ARG A 21 5.87 21.96 2.89
N PRO A 22 5.41 22.60 3.99
CA PRO A 22 3.99 22.70 4.28
C PRO A 22 3.39 23.60 3.19
N MET A 23 2.59 23.01 2.30
CA MET A 23 1.72 23.82 1.45
C MET A 23 0.84 24.72 2.34
N PRO A 24 0.68 26.01 2.01
CA PRO A 24 -0.18 26.92 2.76
C PRO A 24 -1.65 26.59 2.46
N ASN A 25 -2.17 25.57 3.12
CA ASN A 25 -3.59 25.30 3.31
C ASN A 25 -3.85 25.06 4.80
N ALA A 26 -3.38 25.99 5.63
CA ALA A 26 -3.76 26.05 7.04
C ALA A 26 -5.24 26.44 7.14
N GLY A 27 -6.13 25.44 7.11
CA GLY A 27 -7.54 25.62 7.44
C GLY A 27 -8.55 24.80 6.64
N ARG A 28 -8.17 24.11 5.56
CA ARG A 28 -9.10 23.27 4.79
C ARG A 28 -8.81 21.80 5.06
N THR A 29 -9.43 21.26 6.10
CA THR A 29 -9.38 19.84 6.41
C THR A 29 -10.00 19.02 5.27
N LYS A 30 -9.40 17.85 4.99
CA LYS A 30 -9.82 17.01 3.87
C LYS A 30 -11.13 16.31 4.18
N SER A 31 -12.00 16.16 3.18
CA SER A 31 -13.24 15.40 3.32
C SER A 31 -13.00 13.90 3.12
N VAL A 32 -13.91 13.05 3.63
CA VAL A 32 -13.85 11.59 3.45
C VAL A 32 -13.88 11.23 1.97
N ALA A 33 -14.71 11.91 1.19
CA ALA A 33 -14.82 11.71 -0.25
C ALA A 33 -13.50 12.01 -0.98
N TRP A 34 -12.79 13.07 -0.58
CA TRP A 34 -11.49 13.40 -1.16
C TRP A 34 -10.45 12.31 -0.85
N ILE A 35 -10.36 11.88 0.41
CA ILE A 35 -9.43 10.83 0.86
C ILE A 35 -9.71 9.51 0.12
N ALA A 36 -10.99 9.12 0.02
CA ALA A 36 -11.39 7.90 -0.68
C ALA A 36 -11.00 7.94 -2.17
N ARG A 37 -11.33 9.03 -2.87
CA ARG A 37 -11.03 9.17 -4.31
C ARG A 37 -9.52 9.13 -4.57
N TYR A 38 -8.74 9.83 -3.77
CA TYR A 38 -7.27 9.80 -3.88
C TYR A 38 -6.73 8.37 -3.76
N SER A 39 -7.19 7.63 -2.75
CA SER A 39 -6.76 6.25 -2.54
C SER A 39 -7.27 5.27 -3.59
N GLN A 40 -8.47 5.48 -4.13
CA GLN A 40 -9.01 4.68 -5.24
C GLN A 40 -8.16 4.85 -6.50
N ILE A 41 -7.74 6.08 -6.82
CA ILE A 41 -6.84 6.35 -7.95
C ILE A 41 -5.52 5.62 -7.76
N LEU A 42 -4.91 5.72 -6.57
CA LEU A 42 -3.64 5.06 -6.27
C LEU A 42 -3.77 3.53 -6.39
N THR A 43 -4.87 2.96 -5.89
CA THR A 43 -5.13 1.51 -6.03
C THR A 43 -5.33 1.11 -7.49
N GLY A 44 -6.02 1.95 -8.28
CA GLY A 44 -6.20 1.74 -9.72
C GLY A 44 -4.88 1.69 -10.47
N LEU A 45 -3.94 2.60 -10.15
CA LEU A 45 -2.60 2.61 -10.74
C LEU A 45 -1.81 1.34 -10.41
N LEU A 46 -1.91 0.84 -9.17
CA LEU A 46 -1.27 -0.42 -8.76
C LEU A 46 -1.85 -1.62 -9.51
N ALA A 47 -3.18 -1.71 -9.57
CA ALA A 47 -3.86 -2.79 -10.29
C ALA A 47 -3.53 -2.78 -11.79
N GLN A 48 -3.52 -1.60 -12.41
CA GLN A 48 -3.11 -1.43 -13.81
C GLN A 48 -1.67 -1.86 -14.04
N SER A 49 -0.75 -1.50 -13.13
CA SER A 49 0.66 -1.89 -13.23
C SER A 49 0.82 -3.41 -13.17
N ILE A 50 0.12 -4.09 -12.25
CA ILE A 50 0.13 -5.57 -12.19
C ILE A 50 -0.41 -6.17 -13.48
N PHE A 51 -1.51 -5.64 -14.01
CA PHE A 51 -2.10 -6.11 -15.26
C PHE A 51 -1.11 -6.01 -16.43
N VAL A 52 -0.43 -4.86 -16.56
CA VAL A 52 0.60 -4.66 -17.61
C VAL A 52 1.75 -5.66 -17.44
N VAL A 53 2.28 -5.82 -16.23
CA VAL A 53 3.36 -6.79 -15.97
C VAL A 53 2.90 -8.21 -16.30
N ALA A 54 1.69 -8.60 -15.90
CA ALA A 54 1.14 -9.91 -16.20
C ALA A 54 0.97 -10.15 -17.70
N CYS A 55 0.50 -9.14 -18.46
CA CYS A 55 0.42 -9.23 -19.92
C CYS A 55 1.79 -9.38 -20.58
N VAL A 56 2.81 -8.64 -20.11
CA VAL A 56 4.19 -8.76 -20.62
C VAL A 56 4.75 -10.13 -20.30
N THR A 57 4.64 -10.60 -19.05
CA THR A 57 5.06 -11.95 -18.65
C THR A 57 4.39 -13.01 -19.51
N LEU A 58 3.07 -12.96 -19.68
CA LEU A 58 2.33 -13.92 -20.49
C LEU A 58 2.76 -13.88 -21.96
N PHE A 59 2.98 -12.69 -22.53
CA PHE A 59 3.48 -12.55 -23.89
C PHE A 59 4.88 -13.19 -24.04
N LEU A 60 5.79 -12.95 -23.09
CA LEU A 60 7.13 -13.55 -23.09
C LEU A 60 7.06 -15.08 -23.00
N MET A 61 6.20 -15.63 -22.13
CA MET A 61 5.98 -17.07 -22.01
C MET A 61 5.42 -17.70 -23.29
N LEU A 62 4.52 -16.99 -24.00
CA LEU A 62 3.94 -17.49 -25.26
C LEU A 62 4.89 -17.35 -26.46
N ALA A 63 5.75 -16.33 -26.44
CA ALA A 63 6.71 -16.05 -27.50
C ALA A 63 7.95 -16.95 -27.42
N ASP A 64 8.38 -17.30 -26.20
CA ASP A 64 9.53 -18.15 -25.97
C ASP A 64 9.10 -19.63 -25.86
N LYS A 65 9.26 -20.39 -26.94
CA LYS A 65 8.97 -21.84 -26.97
C LYS A 65 10.16 -22.71 -26.57
N ALA A 66 11.26 -22.13 -26.09
CA ALA A 66 12.58 -22.75 -26.18
C ALA A 66 13.27 -23.08 -24.86
N GLN A 67 12.60 -23.07 -23.71
CA GLN A 67 13.26 -23.34 -22.42
C GLN A 67 12.60 -24.49 -21.64
N GLN A 68 12.48 -25.65 -22.29
CA GLN A 68 11.91 -26.87 -21.69
C GLN A 68 12.96 -27.87 -21.18
N ASP A 69 14.22 -27.48 -21.08
CA ASP A 69 15.29 -28.40 -20.68
C ASP A 69 15.94 -27.97 -19.35
N ASP A 70 15.79 -28.85 -18.36
CA ASP A 70 16.64 -29.03 -17.17
C ASP A 70 16.34 -28.22 -15.88
N VAL A 71 15.06 -27.90 -15.60
CA VAL A 71 14.67 -27.49 -14.23
C VAL A 71 14.39 -28.72 -13.37
N ASN A 72 15.39 -29.13 -12.59
CA ASN A 72 15.27 -30.24 -11.64
C ASN A 72 14.24 -29.90 -10.54
N GLY A 73 13.50 -30.89 -10.02
CA GLY A 73 12.37 -30.65 -9.08
C GLY A 73 12.75 -29.91 -7.78
N SER A 74 14.02 -29.95 -7.38
CA SER A 74 14.55 -29.15 -6.27
C SER A 74 14.62 -27.65 -6.59
N GLY A 75 14.91 -27.28 -7.84
CA GLY A 75 14.91 -25.91 -8.33
C GLY A 75 13.52 -25.29 -8.28
N THR A 76 12.51 -26.01 -8.76
CA THR A 76 11.10 -25.59 -8.69
C THR A 76 10.64 -25.39 -7.25
N ALA A 77 11.00 -26.28 -6.32
CA ALA A 77 10.62 -26.14 -4.92
C ALA A 77 11.20 -24.86 -4.27
N VAL A 78 12.45 -24.51 -4.59
CA VAL A 78 13.10 -23.27 -4.11
C VAL A 78 12.42 -22.04 -4.70
N MET A 79 12.08 -22.06 -5.99
CA MET A 79 11.37 -20.95 -6.65
C MET A 79 9.97 -20.74 -6.05
N VAL A 80 9.20 -21.81 -5.87
CA VAL A 80 7.87 -21.75 -5.22
C VAL A 80 7.98 -21.18 -3.80
N ALA A 81 8.97 -21.61 -3.01
CA ALA A 81 9.22 -21.04 -1.68
C ALA A 81 9.60 -19.55 -1.77
N GLY A 82 10.40 -19.17 -2.76
CA GLY A 82 10.76 -17.79 -3.07
C GLY A 82 9.57 -16.90 -3.46
N GLY A 83 8.54 -17.46 -4.09
CA GLY A 83 7.29 -16.75 -4.41
C GLY A 83 6.31 -16.67 -3.24
N PHE A 84 6.27 -17.71 -2.40
CA PHE A 84 5.41 -17.76 -1.22
C PHE A 84 5.90 -16.87 -0.08
N LEU A 85 7.21 -16.77 0.14
CA LEU A 85 7.78 -16.01 1.26
C LEU A 85 7.42 -14.51 1.22
N PRO A 86 7.52 -13.78 0.09
CA PRO A 86 7.06 -12.39 -0.01
C PRO A 86 5.57 -12.23 0.24
N LEU A 87 4.76 -13.20 -0.17
CA LEU A 87 3.31 -13.19 0.09
C LEU A 87 3.04 -13.31 1.59
N LEU A 88 3.73 -14.24 2.26
CA LEU A 88 3.64 -14.42 3.71
C LEU A 88 4.05 -13.14 4.47
N VAL A 89 5.16 -12.52 4.07
CA VAL A 89 5.63 -11.24 4.65
C VAL A 89 4.59 -10.14 4.45
N SER A 90 3.96 -10.06 3.28
CA SER A 90 2.91 -9.07 2.97
C SER A 90 1.70 -9.23 3.89
N VAL A 91 1.27 -10.48 4.13
CA VAL A 91 0.17 -10.79 5.06
C VAL A 91 0.54 -10.40 6.49
N ILE A 92 1.73 -10.78 6.96
CA ILE A 92 2.21 -10.42 8.30
C ILE A 92 2.25 -8.90 8.47
N TYR A 93 2.77 -8.17 7.48
CA TYR A 93 2.82 -6.71 7.52
C TYR A 93 1.43 -6.09 7.62
N MET A 94 0.46 -6.58 6.85
CA MET A 94 -0.93 -6.14 6.93
C MET A 94 -1.49 -6.32 8.35
N PHE A 95 -1.26 -7.48 8.98
CA PHE A 95 -1.68 -7.70 10.36
C PHE A 95 -1.00 -6.74 11.35
N LEU A 96 0.30 -6.49 11.22
CA LEU A 96 1.02 -5.55 12.08
C LEU A 96 0.53 -4.11 11.91
N ALA A 97 0.23 -3.69 10.67
CA ALA A 97 -0.30 -2.37 10.39
C ALA A 97 -1.66 -2.16 11.08
N VAL A 98 -2.54 -3.18 11.04
CA VAL A 98 -3.86 -3.17 11.69
C VAL A 98 -3.75 -3.28 13.22
N LYS A 99 -2.87 -4.10 13.76
CA LYS A 99 -2.77 -4.31 15.21
C LYS A 99 -2.04 -3.20 15.96
N VAL A 100 -0.98 -2.65 15.36
CA VAL A 100 -0.06 -1.73 16.06
C VAL A 100 -0.33 -0.29 15.68
N LYS A 101 -0.16 0.05 14.40
CA LYS A 101 -0.21 1.45 13.95
C LYS A 101 -1.63 2.00 13.99
N PHE A 102 -2.57 1.18 13.56
CA PHE A 102 -3.96 1.56 13.56
C PHE A 102 -4.52 1.69 14.98
N ARG A 103 -4.22 0.74 15.88
CA ARG A 103 -4.65 0.83 17.28
C ARG A 103 -4.14 2.09 17.97
N ARG A 104 -2.87 2.44 17.76
CA ARG A 104 -2.29 3.68 18.30
C ARG A 104 -2.99 4.95 17.79
N ALA A 105 -3.40 4.96 16.52
CA ALA A 105 -4.16 6.09 15.96
C ALA A 105 -5.58 6.17 16.54
N LEU A 106 -6.22 5.02 16.77
CA LEU A 106 -7.52 4.94 17.42
C LEU A 106 -7.46 5.40 18.87
N ASP A 107 -6.48 4.94 19.64
CA ASP A 107 -6.28 5.35 21.04
C ASP A 107 -6.06 6.87 21.14
N ALA A 108 -5.29 7.45 20.20
CA ALA A 108 -5.07 8.91 20.13
C ALA A 108 -6.35 9.68 19.77
N TYR A 109 -7.23 9.11 18.96
CA TYR A 109 -8.54 9.69 18.65
C TYR A 109 -9.49 9.61 19.85
N GLN A 110 -9.53 8.47 20.55
CA GLN A 110 -10.37 8.29 21.75
C GLN A 110 -9.94 9.22 22.89
N ALA A 111 -8.64 9.49 23.02
CA ALA A 111 -8.12 10.47 23.97
C ALA A 111 -8.36 11.94 23.55
N SER A 112 -8.93 12.18 22.37
CA SER A 112 -9.33 13.52 21.95
C SER A 112 -10.77 13.82 22.37
N ASP A 113 -11.03 15.03 22.84
CA ASP A 113 -12.39 15.52 23.16
C ASP A 113 -13.23 15.80 21.90
N ASP A 114 -12.89 15.18 20.77
CA ASP A 114 -13.56 15.38 19.50
C ASP A 114 -14.92 14.69 19.49
N SER A 115 -15.96 15.45 19.15
CA SER A 115 -17.36 14.98 19.12
C SER A 115 -18.00 15.40 17.80
N PRO A 116 -17.62 14.78 16.67
CA PRO A 116 -18.16 15.16 15.37
C PRO A 116 -19.67 14.91 15.31
N SER A 117 -20.38 15.77 14.56
CA SER A 117 -21.82 15.62 14.35
C SER A 117 -22.11 14.35 13.54
N LEU A 118 -23.05 13.55 14.04
CA LEU A 118 -23.55 12.34 13.39
C LEU A 118 -24.89 12.62 12.67
N PRO A 119 -25.14 12.05 11.48
CA PRO A 119 -24.22 11.25 10.66
C PRO A 119 -23.16 12.13 9.97
N ILE A 120 -21.97 11.58 9.76
CA ILE A 120 -20.90 12.30 9.06
C ILE A 120 -21.26 12.50 7.59
N CYS A 121 -21.36 13.76 7.18
CA CYS A 121 -21.42 14.13 5.77
C CYS A 121 -20.05 13.88 5.11
N THR A 122 -20.00 12.96 4.15
CA THR A 122 -18.75 12.51 3.50
C THR A 122 -18.05 13.60 2.70
N ASP A 123 -18.78 14.65 2.31
CA ASP A 123 -18.28 15.80 1.55
C ASP A 123 -17.85 16.97 2.44
N GLN A 124 -18.17 16.93 3.74
CA GLN A 124 -17.78 17.98 4.67
C GLN A 124 -16.32 17.85 5.09
N PRO A 125 -15.65 18.99 5.36
CA PRO A 125 -14.32 19.01 5.95
C PRO A 125 -14.34 18.31 7.32
N LEU A 126 -13.40 17.39 7.54
CA LEU A 126 -13.33 16.63 8.79
C LEU A 126 -12.70 17.46 9.92
N THR A 127 -12.92 17.06 11.16
CA THR A 127 -12.13 17.56 12.28
C THR A 127 -10.69 17.03 12.18
N LYS A 128 -9.72 17.78 12.73
CA LYS A 128 -8.29 17.43 12.63
C LYS A 128 -7.93 16.05 13.24
N PRO A 129 -8.48 15.64 14.40
CA PRO A 129 -8.24 14.31 14.96
C PRO A 129 -8.77 13.20 14.03
N LEU A 130 -9.97 13.39 13.48
CA LEU A 130 -10.61 12.43 12.60
C LEU A 130 -9.91 12.33 11.23
N GLU A 131 -9.47 13.46 10.67
CA GLU A 131 -8.63 13.48 9.47
C GLU A 131 -7.33 12.70 9.70
N THR A 132 -6.68 12.92 10.84
CA THR A 132 -5.43 12.22 11.18
C THR A 132 -5.62 10.71 11.28
N LEU A 133 -6.73 10.27 11.90
CA LEU A 133 -7.09 8.85 11.99
C LEU A 133 -7.30 8.23 10.60
N LEU A 134 -8.05 8.90 9.72
CA LEU A 134 -8.31 8.42 8.36
C LEU A 134 -7.06 8.41 7.48
N LEU A 135 -6.19 9.42 7.62
CA LEU A 135 -4.91 9.46 6.93
C LEU A 135 -3.98 8.34 7.41
N ALA A 136 -3.92 8.06 8.72
CA ALA A 136 -3.17 6.93 9.25
C ALA A 136 -3.70 5.59 8.72
N PHE A 137 -5.03 5.42 8.68
CA PHE A 137 -5.68 4.23 8.15
C PHE A 137 -5.41 4.03 6.65
N THR A 138 -5.62 5.06 5.83
CA THR A 138 -5.36 4.98 4.38
C THR A 138 -3.88 4.82 4.07
N ALA A 139 -2.98 5.44 4.83
CA ALA A 139 -1.54 5.21 4.70
C ALA A 139 -1.15 3.76 5.03
N ALA A 140 -1.77 3.16 6.06
CA ALA A 140 -1.56 1.74 6.38
C ALA A 140 -2.03 0.84 5.23
N ILE A 141 -3.20 1.11 4.65
CA ILE A 141 -3.73 0.40 3.48
C ILE A 141 -2.75 0.49 2.31
N HIS A 142 -2.30 1.70 1.93
CA HIS A 142 -1.41 1.87 0.79
C HIS A 142 -0.07 1.15 1.00
N LYS A 143 0.46 1.17 2.22
CA LYS A 143 1.68 0.41 2.55
C LYS A 143 1.44 -1.09 2.37
N SER A 144 0.33 -1.63 2.88
CA SER A 144 -0.01 -3.05 2.66
C SER A 144 -0.18 -3.39 1.18
N GLN A 145 -0.85 -2.53 0.40
CA GLN A 145 -0.99 -2.72 -1.04
C GLN A 145 0.36 -2.72 -1.76
N ALA A 146 1.32 -1.89 -1.35
CA ALA A 146 2.66 -1.89 -1.91
C ALA A 146 3.41 -3.21 -1.65
N PHE A 147 3.26 -3.80 -0.45
CA PHE A 147 3.82 -5.14 -0.15
C PHE A 147 3.22 -6.22 -1.06
N PHE A 148 1.88 -6.25 -1.19
CA PHE A 148 1.22 -7.18 -2.11
C PHE A 148 1.62 -6.93 -3.57
N PHE A 149 1.83 -5.68 -3.98
CA PHE A 149 2.28 -5.35 -5.34
C PHE A 149 3.68 -5.92 -5.61
N THR A 150 4.60 -5.75 -4.67
CA THR A 150 5.95 -6.34 -4.75
C THR A 150 5.87 -7.86 -4.81
N SER A 151 5.04 -8.49 -3.98
CA SER A 151 4.85 -9.94 -4.00
C SER A 151 4.22 -10.44 -5.31
N ALA A 152 3.26 -9.71 -5.87
CA ALA A 152 2.68 -10.02 -7.18
C ALA A 152 3.74 -9.98 -8.27
N THR A 153 4.54 -8.91 -8.30
CA THR A 153 5.61 -8.72 -9.28
C THR A 153 6.67 -9.82 -9.18
N ILE A 154 7.12 -10.18 -7.98
CA ILE A 154 8.07 -11.29 -7.78
C ILE A 154 7.50 -12.59 -8.35
N ASN A 155 6.24 -12.91 -8.04
CA ASN A 155 5.62 -14.13 -8.55
C ASN A 155 5.45 -14.10 -10.09
N LEU A 156 5.09 -12.97 -10.68
CA LEU A 156 5.03 -12.82 -12.15
C LEU A 156 6.41 -12.93 -12.82
N VAL A 157 7.48 -12.59 -12.11
CA VAL A 157 8.84 -12.82 -12.60
C VAL A 157 9.24 -14.29 -12.44
N LEU A 158 8.91 -14.92 -11.31
CA LEU A 158 9.24 -16.32 -11.06
C LEU A 158 8.55 -17.27 -12.04
N VAL A 159 7.31 -16.98 -12.44
CA VAL A 159 6.63 -17.82 -13.43
C VAL A 159 7.32 -17.84 -14.79
N PHE A 160 8.13 -16.82 -15.11
CA PHE A 160 8.95 -16.84 -16.32
C PHE A 160 10.11 -17.84 -16.23
N PHE A 161 10.58 -18.16 -15.02
CA PHE A 161 11.74 -19.05 -14.81
C PHE A 161 11.36 -20.52 -14.66
N ASP A 162 10.21 -20.84 -14.06
CA ASP A 162 9.81 -22.23 -13.80
C ASP A 162 8.46 -22.63 -14.41
N GLU A 163 7.79 -21.71 -15.11
CA GLU A 163 6.46 -21.89 -15.71
C GLU A 163 5.38 -22.41 -14.72
N SER A 164 5.61 -22.24 -13.42
CA SER A 164 4.75 -22.80 -12.40
C SER A 164 3.45 -21.99 -12.25
N TRP A 165 2.33 -22.64 -12.53
CA TRP A 165 0.99 -22.07 -12.32
C TRP A 165 0.73 -21.60 -10.88
N LEU A 166 1.49 -22.09 -9.90
CA LEU A 166 1.41 -21.62 -8.52
C LEU A 166 1.82 -20.16 -8.39
N HIS A 167 2.83 -19.71 -9.14
CA HIS A 167 3.24 -18.31 -9.14
C HIS A 167 2.16 -17.40 -9.73
N LEU A 168 1.48 -17.84 -10.80
CA LEU A 168 0.30 -17.14 -11.32
C LEU A 168 -0.83 -17.05 -10.28
N LEU A 169 -1.09 -18.13 -9.56
CA LEU A 169 -2.07 -18.14 -8.46
C LEU A 169 -1.68 -17.15 -7.35
N PHE A 170 -0.42 -17.14 -6.91
CA PHE A 170 0.05 -16.21 -5.87
C PHE A 170 -0.02 -14.75 -6.33
N ALA A 171 0.36 -14.46 -7.59
CA ALA A 171 0.23 -13.14 -8.18
C ALA A 171 -1.25 -12.69 -8.23
N PHE A 172 -2.15 -13.61 -8.61
CA PHE A 172 -3.59 -13.34 -8.60
C PHE A 172 -4.13 -13.04 -7.20
N LEU A 173 -3.73 -13.82 -6.18
CA LEU A 173 -4.12 -13.57 -4.79
C LEU A 173 -3.61 -12.21 -4.28
N CYS A 174 -2.40 -11.80 -4.67
CA CYS A 174 -1.88 -10.47 -4.37
C CYS A 174 -2.70 -9.36 -5.04
N ALA A 175 -3.00 -9.50 -6.33
CA ALA A 175 -3.82 -8.54 -7.07
C ALA A 175 -5.23 -8.43 -6.47
N PHE A 176 -5.85 -9.56 -6.14
CA PHE A 176 -7.12 -9.61 -5.44
C PHE A 176 -7.04 -8.92 -4.09
N SER A 177 -5.96 -9.13 -3.32
CA SER A 177 -5.76 -8.49 -2.02
C SER A 177 -5.65 -6.95 -2.15
N ILE A 178 -4.98 -6.45 -3.19
CA ILE A 178 -4.88 -5.00 -3.45
C ILE A 178 -6.25 -4.40 -3.72
N VAL A 179 -7.04 -5.02 -4.60
CA VAL A 179 -8.41 -4.59 -4.93
C VAL A 179 -9.32 -4.73 -3.71
N TRP A 180 -9.17 -5.81 -2.94
CA TRP A 180 -9.91 -6.02 -1.71
C TRP A 180 -9.62 -4.95 -0.66
N LEU A 181 -8.43 -4.35 -0.66
CA LEU A 181 -8.03 -3.30 0.27
C LEU A 181 -8.44 -1.89 -0.16
N VAL A 182 -9.12 -1.71 -1.31
CA VAL A 182 -9.57 -0.38 -1.77
C VAL A 182 -10.37 0.33 -0.66
N PRO A 183 -9.94 1.52 -0.22
CA PRO A 183 -10.69 2.32 0.73
C PRO A 183 -11.78 3.08 -0.02
N THR A 184 -13.01 2.57 0.07
CA THR A 184 -14.19 3.23 -0.48
C THR A 184 -14.79 4.19 0.53
N VAL A 185 -15.54 5.18 0.05
CA VAL A 185 -16.28 6.13 0.91
C VAL A 185 -17.14 5.38 1.94
N GLY A 186 -17.87 4.34 1.51
CA GLY A 186 -18.73 3.55 2.40
C GLY A 186 -17.97 2.69 3.41
N ARG A 187 -16.72 2.29 3.11
CA ARG A 187 -15.86 1.60 4.10
C ARG A 187 -15.29 2.59 5.11
N LEU A 188 -14.84 3.74 4.65
CA LEU A 188 -14.34 4.80 5.53
C LEU A 188 -15.46 5.37 6.42
N ALA A 189 -16.68 5.57 5.89
CA ALA A 189 -17.82 6.04 6.68
C ALA A 189 -18.21 5.06 7.79
N ARG A 190 -18.33 3.75 7.46
CA ARG A 190 -18.57 2.69 8.45
C ARG A 190 -17.44 2.61 9.48
N PHE A 191 -16.21 2.78 9.02
CA PHE A 191 -15.04 2.79 9.89
C PHE A 191 -15.12 3.91 10.93
N ILE A 192 -15.48 5.13 10.52
CA ILE A 192 -15.64 6.25 11.45
C ILE A 192 -16.81 6.02 12.41
N GLN A 193 -17.95 5.54 11.91
CA GLN A 193 -19.11 5.21 12.75
C GLN A 193 -18.74 4.22 13.86
N ASN A 194 -18.04 3.13 13.51
CA ASN A 194 -17.58 2.16 14.51
C ASN A 194 -16.62 2.77 15.54
N ALA A 195 -15.72 3.67 15.11
CA ALA A 195 -14.80 4.34 16.03
C ALA A 195 -15.53 5.27 17.01
N LEU A 196 -16.57 5.97 16.54
CA LEU A 196 -17.41 6.84 17.35
C LEU A 196 -18.29 6.05 18.33
N ASP A 197 -18.90 4.95 17.87
CA ASP A 197 -19.71 4.08 18.71
C ASP A 197 -18.85 3.52 19.87
N MET A 198 -17.61 3.09 19.59
CA MET A 198 -16.67 2.64 20.63
C MET A 198 -16.30 3.74 21.63
N GLN A 199 -16.09 4.98 21.17
CA GLN A 199 -15.77 6.09 22.07
C GLN A 199 -16.97 6.41 22.99
N ARG A 200 -18.19 6.36 22.45
CA ARG A 200 -19.42 6.58 23.22
C ARG A 200 -19.61 5.52 24.31
N ASP A 201 -19.35 4.25 24.00
CA ASP A 201 -19.45 3.15 24.97
C ASP A 201 -18.43 3.30 26.11
N VAL A 202 -17.19 3.72 25.79
CA VAL A 202 -16.16 4.00 26.80
C VAL A 202 -16.59 5.14 27.73
N ASN A 203 -17.09 6.24 27.16
CA ASN A 203 -17.55 7.39 27.94
C ASN A 203 -18.81 7.11 28.77
N ALA A 204 -19.65 6.16 28.35
CA ALA A 204 -20.82 5.73 29.12
C ALA A 204 -20.47 4.79 30.28
N ALA A 205 -19.30 4.16 30.24
CA ALA A 205 -18.81 3.23 31.26
C ALA A 205 -17.90 3.89 32.32
N SER A 206 -17.45 5.12 32.07
CA SER A 206 -16.63 5.95 32.98
C SER A 206 -17.49 6.86 33.85
#